data_AF-A0A9N9N7Y8-F1
#
_entry.id   AF-A0A9N9N7Y8-F1
#
_cell.length_a   1.000
_cell.length_b   1.000
_cell.length_c   1.000
_cell.angle_alpha   90.00
_cell.angle_beta   90.00
_cell.angle_gamma   90.00
#
_symmetry.space_group_name_H-M   'P 1'
#
loop_
_entity.id
_entity.type
_entity.pdbx_description
1 polymer ?
#
loop_
_entity_poly.entity_id
_entity_poly.type
_entity_poly.pdbx_seq_one_letter_code
_entity_poly.pdbx_strand_id
1 'polypeptide(L)'
;MEQVVHLLIGNKANEQNLKTSSCHKTQIEALSTFSRQIFQELLDDNLIMKQIQLSTSSNNENIRIENATINHLQHERAWLIEYLLYLHGVDDLLITWSKIIHRMALDS
;
A
#
# COMPACT_ATOMS: atom_id res chain seq x y z
N MET A 1 -2.81 30.81 13.44
CA MET A 1 -1.56 30.20 12.94
C MET A 1 -1.59 28.66 12.93
N GLU A 2 -2.56 27.98 13.57
CA GLU A 2 -2.61 26.50 13.64
C GLU A 2 -3.18 25.78 12.41
N GLN A 3 -4.02 26.44 11.59
CA GLN A 3 -4.64 25.80 10.41
C GLN A 3 -3.63 25.42 9.32
N VAL A 4 -2.52 26.16 9.20
CA VAL A 4 -1.49 25.90 8.17
C VAL A 4 -0.67 24.65 8.51
N VAL A 5 -0.49 24.35 9.80
CA VAL A 5 0.32 23.21 10.25
C VAL A 5 -0.36 21.88 9.93
N HIS A 6 -1.68 21.77 10.15
CA HIS A 6 -2.43 20.54 9.84
C HIS A 6 -2.54 20.26 8.34
N LEU A 7 -2.69 21.30 7.51
CA LEU A 7 -2.75 21.15 6.04
C LEU A 7 -1.41 20.66 5.47
N LEU A 8 -0.28 21.13 6.02
CA LEU A 8 1.06 20.73 5.60
C LEU A 8 1.41 19.28 5.96
N ILE A 9 0.89 18.76 7.08
CA ILE A 9 1.15 17.38 7.51
C ILE A 9 0.37 16.38 6.64
N GLY A 10 -0.89 16.68 6.30
CA GLY A 10 -1.70 15.84 5.42
C GLY A 10 -1.15 15.74 3.99
N ASN A 11 -0.66 16.85 3.44
CA ASN A 11 -0.05 16.87 2.10
C ASN A 11 1.29 16.13 2.06
N LYS A 12 2.13 16.23 3.11
CA LYS A 12 3.40 15.50 3.18
C LYS A 12 3.23 13.98 3.24
N ALA A 13 2.24 13.48 3.97
CA ALA A 13 1.97 12.04 4.06
C ALA A 13 1.49 11.48 2.71
N ASN A 14 0.68 12.25 1.98
CA ASN A 14 0.20 11.86 0.65
C ASN A 14 1.31 11.95 -0.41
N GLU A 15 2.18 12.97 -0.34
CA GLU A 15 3.37 13.09 -1.21
C GLU A 15 4.44 12.02 -0.94
N GLN A 16 4.61 11.59 0.32
CA GLN A 16 5.52 10.49 0.67
C GLN A 16 5.01 9.15 0.16
N ASN A 17 3.69 8.89 0.24
CA ASN A 17 3.07 7.69 -0.36
C ASN A 17 3.14 7.70 -1.90
N LEU A 18 3.06 8.86 -2.54
CA LEU A 18 3.27 8.99 -3.99
C LEU A 18 4.75 8.82 -4.39
N LYS A 19 5.68 9.14 -3.49
CA LYS A 19 7.13 8.98 -3.72
C LYS A 19 7.60 7.55 -3.55
N THR A 20 7.01 6.79 -2.63
CA THR A 20 7.34 5.36 -2.44
C THR A 20 6.91 4.54 -3.66
N SER A 21 5.77 4.81 -4.29
CA SER A 21 5.35 4.09 -5.50
C SER A 21 6.34 4.24 -6.68
N SER A 22 7.02 5.38 -6.79
CA SER A 22 8.03 5.62 -7.83
C SER A 22 9.36 4.88 -7.60
N CYS A 23 9.73 4.53 -6.36
CA CYS A 23 11.04 3.92 -6.09
C CYS A 23 11.07 2.40 -6.28
N HIS A 24 9.90 1.74 -6.32
CA HIS A 24 9.78 0.28 -6.43
C HIS A 24 9.69 -0.25 -7.87
N LYS A 25 9.59 0.66 -8.85
CA LYS A 25 9.32 0.30 -10.25
C LYS A 25 10.34 -0.67 -10.83
N THR A 26 11.64 -0.45 -10.56
CA THR A 26 12.73 -1.32 -11.05
C THR A 26 12.66 -2.72 -10.45
N GLN A 27 12.40 -2.85 -9.14
CA GLN A 27 12.25 -4.15 -8.48
C GLN A 27 11.03 -4.90 -9.00
N ILE A 28 9.89 -4.21 -9.15
CA ILE A 28 8.65 -4.78 -9.66
C ILE A 28 8.81 -5.24 -11.12
N GLU A 29 9.53 -4.49 -11.94
CA GLU A 29 9.83 -4.87 -13.33
C GLU A 29 10.73 -6.12 -13.43
N ALA A 30 11.59 -6.35 -12.42
CA ALA A 30 12.47 -7.52 -12.35
C ALA A 30 11.77 -8.81 -11.90
N LEU A 31 10.57 -8.73 -11.33
CA LEU A 31 9.77 -9.89 -10.94
C LEU A 31 9.24 -10.65 -12.16
N SER A 32 8.90 -11.93 -11.96
CA SER A 32 8.07 -12.66 -12.90
C SER A 32 6.73 -11.96 -13.17
N THR A 33 6.13 -12.21 -14.34
CA THR A 33 4.83 -11.61 -14.69
C THR A 33 3.74 -11.89 -13.65
N PHE A 34 3.72 -13.09 -13.07
CA PHE A 34 2.74 -13.48 -12.05
C PHE A 34 2.90 -12.66 -10.78
N SER A 35 4.09 -12.64 -10.18
CA SER A 35 4.31 -11.90 -8.93
C SER A 35 4.21 -10.40 -9.15
N ARG A 36 4.67 -9.89 -10.30
CA ARG A 36 4.50 -8.49 -10.68
C ARG A 36 3.04 -8.07 -10.63
N GLN A 37 2.13 -8.89 -11.17
CA GLN A 37 0.69 -8.60 -11.13
C GLN A 37 0.19 -8.51 -9.68
N ILE A 38 0.57 -9.47 -8.81
CA ILE A 38 0.20 -9.45 -7.39
C ILE A 38 0.68 -8.16 -6.70
N PHE A 39 1.95 -7.79 -6.87
CA PHE A 39 2.49 -6.59 -6.23
C PHE A 39 1.88 -5.30 -6.78
N GLN A 40 1.55 -5.26 -8.08
CA GLN A 40 0.83 -4.13 -8.67
C GLN A 40 -0.58 -4.00 -8.09
N GLU A 41 -1.31 -5.11 -7.93
CA GLU A 41 -2.64 -5.12 -7.29
C GLU A 41 -2.57 -4.68 -5.82
N LEU A 42 -1.53 -5.10 -5.08
CA LEU A 42 -1.34 -4.70 -3.67
C LEU A 42 -0.97 -3.21 -3.50
N LEU A 43 -0.32 -2.63 -4.51
CA LEU A 43 0.08 -1.23 -4.56
C LEU A 43 -0.99 -0.31 -5.16
N ASP A 44 -2.07 -0.88 -5.69
CA ASP A 44 -3.11 -0.12 -6.39
C ASP A 44 -3.83 0.87 -5.45
N ASP A 45 -4.19 2.02 -6.00
CA ASP A 45 -4.75 3.19 -5.31
C ASP A 45 -6.14 2.90 -4.72
N ASN A 46 -6.84 1.92 -5.27
CA ASN A 46 -8.12 1.42 -4.76
C ASN A 46 -8.00 0.72 -3.39
N LEU A 47 -6.80 0.29 -2.98
CA LEU A 47 -6.52 -0.20 -1.63
C LEU A 47 -6.06 0.93 -0.67
N ILE A 48 -5.87 2.15 -1.18
CA ILE A 48 -5.57 3.33 -0.35
C ILE A 48 -6.86 3.83 0.28
N MET A 49 -7.01 3.55 1.56
CA MET A 49 -8.09 4.11 2.37
C MET A 49 -7.83 5.61 2.54
N LYS A 50 -8.69 6.41 1.89
CA LYS A 50 -8.63 7.88 1.99
C LYS A 50 -9.01 8.34 3.39
N GLN A 51 -8.43 9.44 3.83
CA GLN A 51 -8.83 10.10 5.07
C GLN A 51 -10.29 10.54 5.00
N ILE A 52 -10.99 10.40 6.12
CA ILE A 52 -12.35 10.89 6.33
C ILE A 52 -12.27 12.42 6.38
N GLN A 53 -12.99 13.08 5.47
CA GLN A 53 -13.03 14.54 5.44
C GLN A 53 -13.79 15.08 6.67
N LEU A 54 -13.14 15.99 7.38
CA LEU A 54 -13.78 16.75 8.46
C LEU A 54 -14.66 17.83 7.84
N SER A 55 -15.91 17.95 8.30
CA SER A 55 -16.68 19.17 8.06
C SER A 55 -16.04 20.31 8.87
N THR A 56 -15.95 21.49 8.27
CA THR A 56 -15.32 22.69 8.85
C THR A 56 -15.91 23.14 10.19
N SER A 57 -17.06 22.60 10.60
CA SER A 57 -17.77 22.97 11.82
C SER A 57 -17.68 21.96 12.97
N SER A 58 -17.02 20.80 12.80
CA SER A 58 -16.91 19.82 13.88
C SER A 58 -15.45 19.50 14.21
N ASN A 59 -15.02 19.90 15.40
CA ASN A 59 -13.81 19.39 16.02
C ASN A 59 -14.13 17.98 16.57
N ASN A 60 -14.32 17.03 15.66
CA ASN A 60 -14.70 15.67 16.03
C ASN A 60 -13.43 14.84 16.28
N GLU A 61 -13.03 14.78 17.54
CA GLU A 61 -11.85 14.03 18.01
C GLU A 61 -11.85 12.59 17.47
N ASN A 62 -13.02 11.96 17.36
CA ASN A 62 -13.14 10.59 16.85
C ASN A 62 -12.68 10.49 15.39
N ILE A 63 -13.05 11.45 14.53
CA ILE A 63 -12.60 11.49 13.14
C ILE A 63 -11.09 11.69 13.06
N ARG A 64 -10.52 12.49 13.97
CA ARG A 64 -9.06 12.68 14.05
C ARG A 64 -8.34 11.38 14.45
N ILE A 65 -8.86 10.66 15.43
CA ILE A 65 -8.34 9.35 15.85
C ILE A 65 -8.45 8.35 14.70
N GLU A 66 -9.61 8.25 14.05
CA GLU A 66 -9.82 7.35 12.91
C GLU A 66 -8.85 7.67 11.76
N ASN A 67 -8.67 8.94 11.41
CA ASN A 67 -7.69 9.34 10.40
C ASN A 67 -6.25 9.02 10.79
N ALA A 68 -5.89 9.13 12.07
CA ALA A 68 -4.58 8.71 12.56
C ALA A 68 -4.39 7.19 12.42
N THR A 69 -5.41 6.40 12.76
CA THR A 69 -5.41 4.95 12.57
C THR A 69 -5.29 4.57 11.10
N ILE A 70 -6.05 5.23 10.20
CA ILE A 70 -5.96 5.02 8.76
C ILE A 70 -4.54 5.28 8.26
N ASN A 71 -3.94 6.42 8.64
CA ASN A 71 -2.58 6.75 8.23
C ASN A 71 -1.56 5.72 8.73
N HIS A 72 -1.68 5.28 9.98
CA HIS A 72 -0.80 4.25 10.55
C HIS A 72 -0.91 2.93 9.78
N LEU A 73 -2.13 2.44 9.53
CA LEU A 73 -2.35 1.21 8.78
C LEU A 73 -1.86 1.31 7.33
N GLN A 74 -2.03 2.47 6.70
CA GLN A 74 -1.51 2.72 5.35
C GLN A 74 0.03 2.67 5.33
N HIS A 75 0.68 3.20 6.36
CA HIS A 75 2.13 3.13 6.52
C HIS A 75 2.62 1.69 6.73
N GLU A 76 2.00 0.94 7.65
CA GLU A 76 2.33 -0.47 7.89
C GLU A 76 2.17 -1.32 6.62
N ARG A 77 1.09 -1.09 5.85
CA ARG A 77 0.90 -1.76 4.55
C ARG A 77 2.05 -1.47 3.60
N ALA A 78 2.40 -0.20 3.42
CA ALA A 78 3.50 0.17 2.52
C ALA A 78 4.81 -0.49 2.96
N TRP A 79 5.13 -0.43 4.26
CA TRP A 79 6.32 -1.06 4.81
C TRP A 79 6.36 -2.58 4.59
N LEU A 80 5.23 -3.28 4.77
CA LEU A 80 5.14 -4.72 4.53
C LEU A 80 5.34 -5.08 3.05
N ILE A 81 4.73 -4.32 2.14
CA ILE A 81 4.91 -4.53 0.70
C ILE A 81 6.38 -4.34 0.32
N GLU A 82 7.02 -3.28 0.83
CA GLU A 82 8.45 -3.04 0.64
C GLU A 82 9.26 -4.21 1.17
N TYR A 83 9.05 -4.60 2.43
CA TYR A 83 9.78 -5.71 3.04
C TYR A 83 9.69 -6.99 2.20
N LEU A 84 8.49 -7.34 1.71
CA LEU A 84 8.28 -8.52 0.88
C LEU A 84 8.92 -8.40 -0.51
N LEU A 85 8.88 -7.21 -1.12
CA LEU A 85 9.45 -6.98 -2.44
C LEU A 85 10.98 -7.14 -2.47
N TYR A 86 11.64 -6.77 -1.36
CA TYR A 86 13.10 -6.92 -1.21
C TYR A 86 13.51 -8.23 -0.52
N LEU A 87 12.56 -9.05 -0.07
CA LEU A 87 12.86 -10.35 0.51
C LEU A 87 13.20 -11.35 -0.60
N HIS A 88 14.44 -11.84 -0.58
CA HIS A 88 14.90 -12.83 -1.54
C HIS A 88 14.06 -14.11 -1.47
N GLY A 89 13.50 -14.54 -2.61
CA GLY A 89 12.75 -15.79 -2.74
C GLY A 89 11.23 -15.69 -2.63
N VAL A 90 10.66 -14.50 -2.37
CA VAL A 90 9.19 -14.32 -2.41
C VAL A 90 8.63 -14.56 -3.82
N ASP A 91 9.32 -14.08 -4.86
CA ASP A 91 8.92 -14.31 -6.26
C ASP A 91 8.87 -15.82 -6.57
N ASP A 92 9.95 -16.55 -6.23
CA ASP A 92 10.02 -17.99 -6.44
C ASP A 92 8.91 -18.75 -5.71
N LEU A 93 8.61 -18.35 -4.47
CA LEU A 93 7.54 -18.95 -3.68
C LEU A 93 6.17 -18.73 -4.33
N LEU A 94 5.85 -17.48 -4.72
CA LEU A 94 4.58 -17.13 -5.35
C LEU A 94 4.39 -17.84 -6.69
N ILE A 95 5.44 -17.90 -7.53
CA ILE A 95 5.43 -18.66 -8.79
C ILE A 95 5.17 -20.14 -8.53
N THR A 96 5.84 -20.72 -7.53
CA THR A 96 5.69 -22.14 -7.18
C THR A 96 4.26 -22.44 -6.75
N TRP A 97 3.69 -21.60 -5.89
CA TRP A 97 2.30 -21.72 -5.44
C TRP A 97 1.30 -21.64 -6.61
N SER A 98 1.49 -20.69 -7.51
CA SER A 98 0.65 -20.54 -8.72
C SER A 98 0.63 -21.83 -9.56
N LYS A 99 1.80 -22.44 -9.78
CA LYS A 99 1.92 -23.70 -10.53
C LYS A 99 1.19 -24.86 -9.85
N ILE A 100 1.29 -24.97 -8.53
CA ILE A 100 0.61 -26.02 -7.75
C ILE A 100 -0.90 -25.88 -7.89
N ILE A 101 -1.45 -24.67 -7.68
CA ILE A 101 -2.89 -24.40 -7.80
C ILE A 101 -3.38 -24.71 -9.20
N HIS A 102 -2.66 -24.27 -10.22
CA HIS A 102 -3.01 -24.53 -11.62
C HIS A 102 -3.06 -26.03 -11.92
N ARG A 103 -2.07 -26.78 -11.43
CA ARG A 103 -2.05 -28.24 -11.56
C ARG A 103 -3.26 -28.89 -10.87
N MET A 104 -3.57 -28.47 -9.64
CA MET A 104 -4.75 -28.99 -8.92
C MET A 104 -6.06 -28.72 -9.65
N ALA A 105 -6.19 -27.56 -10.30
CA ALA A 105 -7.40 -27.18 -11.04
C ALA A 105 -7.55 -27.89 -12.41
N LEU A 106 -6.45 -28.39 -12.98
CA LEU A 106 -6.46 -29.18 -14.22
C LEU A 106 -6.58 -30.68 -13.96
N ASP A 107 -6.09 -31.15 -12.81
CA ASP A 107 -6.18 -32.54 -12.35
C ASP A 107 -7.56 -32.85 -11.72
N SER A 108 -8.48 -31.87 -11.63
CA SER A 108 -9.85 -31.97 -11.11
C SER A 108 -10.91 -32.02 -12.22
#